data_AF-A0A350X934-F1
#
_entry.id   AF-A0A350X934-F1
#
_cell.length_a   1.000
_cell.length_b   1.000
_cell.length_c   1.000
_cell.angle_alpha   90.00
_cell.angle_beta   90.00
_cell.angle_gamma   90.00
#
_symmetry.space_group_name_H-M   'P 1'
#
loop_
_entity.id
_entity.type
_entity.pdbx_description
1 polymer ?
#
loop_
_entity_poly.entity_id
_entity_poly.type
_entity_poly.pdbx_seq_one_letter_code
_entity_poly.pdbx_strand_id
1 'polypeptide(L)' 'AAKNIDSIESPLLSYHVIPRPHPNLDFVLPIGYPPAVEPFRI' A
#
# COMPACT_ATOMS: atom_id res chain seq x y z
N ALA A 1 21.62 14.30 29.18
CA ALA A 1 20.35 13.60 28.85
C ALA A 1 20.34 13.33 27.35
N ALA A 2 20.07 12.08 26.96
CA ALA A 2 20.24 11.59 25.60
C ALA A 2 19.36 12.33 24.57
N LYS A 3 19.94 12.69 23.42
CA LYS A 3 19.16 13.04 22.23
C LYS A 3 18.47 11.75 21.76
N ASN A 4 17.15 11.74 21.75
CA ASN A 4 16.34 10.67 21.16
C ASN A 4 16.59 10.69 19.64
N ILE A 5 17.43 9.78 19.19
CA ILE A 5 17.66 9.43 17.79
C ILE A 5 16.83 8.16 17.64
N ASP A 6 15.57 8.24 17.22
CA ASP A 6 14.76 7.10 16.72
C ASP A 6 13.33 7.55 16.34
N SER A 7 13.23 8.57 15.49
CA SER A 7 11.98 8.86 14.79
C SER A 7 12.30 9.21 13.36
N ILE A 8 12.84 8.24 12.63
CA ILE A 8 12.92 8.33 11.17
C ILE A 8 11.52 7.98 10.65
N GLU A 9 10.54 8.86 10.88
CA GLU A 9 9.28 8.81 10.15
C GLU A 9 9.65 9.09 8.69
N SER A 10 9.68 8.04 7.87
CA SER A 10 9.89 8.19 6.44
C SER A 10 8.79 9.11 5.90
N PRO A 11 9.13 10.25 5.28
CA PRO A 11 8.13 11.23 4.88
C PRO A 11 7.19 10.63 3.82
N LEU A 12 5.89 10.87 3.97
CA LEU A 12 4.91 10.53 2.95
C LEU A 12 5.24 11.31 1.67
N LEU A 13 5.61 10.59 0.61
CA LEU A 13 5.98 11.20 -0.67
C LEU A 13 4.76 11.47 -1.56
N SER A 14 3.82 10.52 -1.64
CA SER A 14 2.59 10.64 -2.43
C SER A 14 1.56 9.56 -2.08
N TYR A 15 0.28 9.83 -2.33
CA TYR A 15 -0.81 8.85 -2.25
C TYR A 15 -1.83 9.08 -3.37
N HIS A 16 -2.58 8.04 -3.74
CA HIS A 16 -3.65 8.15 -4.73
C HIS A 16 -4.74 7.10 -4.50
N VAL A 17 -5.98 7.42 -4.91
CA VAL A 17 -7.15 6.53 -4.81
C VAL A 17 -7.85 6.50 -6.15
N ILE A 18 -8.01 5.30 -6.71
CA ILE A 18 -8.76 5.07 -7.95
C ILE A 18 -10.04 4.32 -7.57
N PRO A 19 -11.22 4.97 -7.61
CA PRO A 19 -12.46 4.34 -7.15
C PRO A 19 -12.88 3.10 -7.96
N ARG A 20 -12.55 3.08 -9.26
CA ARG A 20 -12.91 2.00 -10.20
C ARG A 20 -11.76 1.75 -11.17
N PRO A 21 -10.72 0.99 -10.76
CA PRO A 21 -9.61 0.66 -11.63
C PRO A 21 -10.09 -0.16 -12.82
N HIS A 22 -9.47 0.03 -13.98
CA HIS A 22 -9.76 -0.79 -15.16
C HIS A 22 -9.27 -2.24 -14.94
N PRO A 23 -10.05 -3.29 -15.30
CA PRO A 23 -9.71 -4.69 -15.00
C PRO A 23 -8.33 -5.15 -15.50
N ASN A 24 -7.84 -4.58 -16.61
CA ASN A 24 -6.50 -4.87 -17.13
C ASN A 24 -5.38 -4.61 -16.11
N LEU A 25 -5.59 -3.73 -15.13
CA LEU A 25 -4.59 -3.38 -14.14
C LEU A 25 -4.29 -4.55 -13.19
N ASP A 26 -5.25 -5.42 -12.91
CA ASP A 26 -5.04 -6.58 -12.02
C ASP A 26 -4.08 -7.62 -12.61
N PHE A 27 -3.94 -7.64 -13.94
CA PHE A 27 -3.06 -8.57 -14.66
C PHE A 27 -1.64 -8.05 -14.84
N VAL A 28 -1.46 -6.73 -14.77
CA VAL A 28 -0.18 -6.06 -15.09
C VAL A 28 0.46 -5.45 -13.85
N LEU A 29 -0.34 -4.82 -12.99
CA LEU A 29 0.14 -4.14 -11.78
C LEU A 29 -0.04 -5.02 -10.54
N PRO A 30 0.83 -4.89 -9.52
CA PRO A 30 0.74 -5.66 -8.29
C PRO A 30 -0.31 -5.09 -7.33
N ILE A 31 -1.55 -4.96 -7.79
CA ILE A 31 -2.69 -4.42 -7.01
C ILE A 31 -3.84 -5.43 -6.83
N GLY A 32 -3.82 -6.54 -7.56
CA GLY A 32 -4.82 -7.61 -7.41
C GLY A 32 -4.66 -8.37 -6.09
N TYR A 33 -5.74 -9.00 -5.63
CA TYR A 33 -5.73 -9.80 -4.40
C TYR A 33 -5.02 -11.15 -4.62
N PRO A 34 -3.89 -11.44 -3.94
CA PRO A 34 -3.29 -12.76 -3.97
C PRO A 34 -4.03 -13.76 -3.05
N PRO A 35 -3.90 -15.08 -3.27
CA PRO A 35 -4.58 -16.10 -2.46
C PRO A 35 -4.32 -15.99 -0.95
N ALA A 36 -3.14 -15.55 -0.56
CA ALA A 36 -2.73 -15.44 0.85
C ALA A 36 -3.53 -14.40 1.65
N VAL A 37 -4.17 -13.42 0.98
CA VAL A 37 -4.92 -12.34 1.66
C VAL A 37 -6.44 -12.47 1.54
N GLU A 38 -6.94 -13.52 0.87
CA GLU A 38 -8.38 -13.75 0.75
C GLU A 38 -9.14 -13.78 2.09
N PRO A 39 -8.58 -14.32 3.20
CA PRO A 39 -9.26 -14.27 4.51
C PRO A 39 -9.50 -12.87 5.07
N PHE A 40 -8.84 -11.84 4.54
CA PHE A 40 -8.96 -10.45 4.99
C PHE A 40 -9.82 -9.60 4.05
N ARG A 41 -10.29 -10.17 2.94
CA ARG A 41 -11.13 -9.47 1.96
C ARG A 41 -12.55 -9.28 2.52
N ILE A 42 -13.06 -8.05 2.45
CA ILE A 42 -14.41 -7.65 2.92
C ILE A 42 -15.37 -7.59 1.73
#